data_AF-A0A1B6ML49-F1
#
_entry.id   AF-A0A1B6ML49-F1
#
_cell.length_a   1.000
_cell.length_b   1.000
_cell.length_c   1.000
_cell.angle_alpha   90.00
_cell.angle_beta   90.00
_cell.angle_gamma   90.00
#
_symmetry.space_group_name_H-M   'P 1'
#
loop_
_entity.id
_entity.type
_entity.pdbx_description
1 polymer ?
#
loop_
_entity_poly.entity_id
_entity_poly.type
_entity_poly.pdbx_seq_one_letter_code
_entity_poly.pdbx_strand_id
1 'polypeptide(L)'
;MGLDAMFGSTLLLSVKVPVRSNFFCNEKHRGETEIFSTQMCAGGEPGKDSCSGDSGGPLMTPYTIGSSTRYFLVGIVSMGPKQCGADPKPGVYTAVTKYIKWILDNIYE
;
A
#
# COMPACT_ATOMS: atom_id res chain seq x y z
N MET A 1 19.64 -4.93 -13.30
CA MET A 1 18.50 -3.99 -13.17
C MET A 1 17.77 -4.02 -14.50
N GLY A 2 16.55 -4.56 -14.54
CA GLY A 2 15.76 -4.62 -15.78
C GLY A 2 15.23 -3.24 -16.13
N LEU A 3 15.12 -2.96 -17.43
CA LEU A 3 14.56 -1.71 -17.98
C LEU A 3 13.11 -1.44 -17.50
N ASP A 4 12.41 -2.48 -17.04
CA ASP A 4 11.03 -2.46 -16.57
C ASP A 4 10.80 -1.70 -15.25
N ALA A 5 11.86 -1.32 -14.52
CA ALA A 5 11.73 -0.55 -13.28
C ALA A 5 11.69 0.97 -13.51
N MET A 6 11.99 1.45 -14.72
CA MET A 6 12.01 2.88 -15.08
C MET A 6 10.77 3.32 -15.86
N PHE A 7 10.15 2.40 -16.59
CA PHE A 7 8.90 2.60 -17.31
C PHE A 7 7.95 1.53 -16.79
N GLY A 8 6.87 1.93 -16.12
CA GLY A 8 5.92 1.00 -15.50
C GLY A 8 5.48 -0.12 -16.45
N SER A 9 5.09 -1.27 -15.89
CA SER A 9 4.71 -2.43 -16.71
C SER A 9 3.53 -2.12 -17.64
N THR A 10 3.58 -2.64 -18.87
CA THR A 10 2.45 -2.57 -19.81
C THR A 10 1.34 -3.58 -19.50
N LEU A 11 1.61 -4.52 -18.59
CA LEU A 11 0.66 -5.49 -18.08
C LEU A 11 0.31 -5.15 -16.64
N LEU A 12 -0.96 -5.28 -16.28
CA LEU A 12 -1.37 -5.14 -14.89
C LEU A 12 -0.82 -6.31 -14.07
N LEU A 13 -0.03 -6.01 -13.05
CA LEU A 13 0.55 -6.98 -12.12
C LEU A 13 -0.12 -6.89 -10.75
N SER A 14 0.05 -7.92 -9.93
CA SER A 14 -0.39 -7.90 -8.54
C SER A 14 0.56 -8.69 -7.67
N VAL A 15 0.64 -8.32 -6.39
CA VAL A 15 1.44 -9.01 -5.39
C VAL A 15 0.66 -9.10 -4.09
N LYS A 16 0.78 -10.25 -3.40
CA LYS A 16 0.22 -10.41 -2.06
C LYS A 16 1.27 -9.99 -1.05
N VAL A 17 0.91 -9.04 -0.20
CA VAL A 17 1.76 -8.51 0.86
C VAL A 17 1.01 -8.48 2.19
N PRO A 18 1.70 -8.72 3.31
CA PRO A 18 1.11 -8.66 4.65
C PRO A 18 0.97 -7.22 5.13
N VAL A 19 -0.12 -6.90 5.82
CA VAL A 19 -0.26 -5.65 6.58
C VAL A 19 0.69 -5.68 7.78
N ARG A 20 1.31 -4.54 8.07
CA ARG A 20 2.24 -4.33 9.19
C ARG A 20 1.68 -3.30 10.17
N SER A 21 2.09 -3.41 11.44
CA SER A 21 1.75 -2.39 12.44
C SER A 21 2.51 -1.09 12.16
N ASN A 22 1.91 0.05 12.50
CA ASN A 22 2.58 1.34 12.38
C ASN A 22 3.81 1.44 13.29
N PHE A 23 3.85 0.67 14.39
CA PHE A 23 5.05 0.54 15.22
C PHE A 23 6.22 -0.04 14.42
N PHE A 24 6.04 -1.22 13.82
CA PHE A 24 7.05 -1.84 12.96
C PHE A 24 7.44 -0.92 11.79
N CYS A 25 6.46 -0.26 11.19
CA CYS A 25 6.72 0.63 10.06
C CYS A 25 7.55 1.86 10.46
N ASN A 26 7.25 2.49 11.60
CA ASN A 26 8.04 3.60 12.14
C ASN A 26 9.48 3.16 12.47
N GLU A 27 9.68 1.94 12.97
CA GLU A 27 11.04 1.41 13.18
C GLU A 27 11.82 1.27 11.87
N LYS A 28 11.16 0.84 10.78
CA LYS A 28 11.79 0.66 9.46
C LYS A 28 12.03 1.96 8.70
N HIS A 29 11.23 3.00 8.97
CA HIS A 29 11.35 4.33 8.36
C HIS A 29 12.00 5.38 9.28
N ARG A 30 12.61 4.93 10.39
CA ARG A 30 13.20 5.81 11.40
C ARG A 30 14.27 6.72 10.78
N GLY A 31 14.10 8.03 10.96
CA GLY A 31 15.01 9.06 10.44
C GLY A 31 14.71 9.50 9.00
N GLU A 32 13.74 8.90 8.33
CA GLU A 32 13.27 9.29 6.99
C GLU A 32 11.90 9.93 7.05
N THR A 33 10.94 9.29 7.71
CA THR A 33 9.59 9.83 7.93
C THR A 33 8.96 9.24 9.17
N GLU A 34 8.06 9.99 9.78
CA GLU A 34 7.10 9.47 10.76
C GLU A 34 5.90 8.86 10.02
N ILE A 35 5.37 7.74 10.54
CA ILE A 35 4.17 7.07 10.02
C ILE A 35 3.00 7.38 10.96
N PHE A 36 2.05 8.16 10.47
CA PHE A 36 0.89 8.63 11.22
C PHE A 36 -0.24 7.60 11.26
N SER A 37 -1.22 7.81 12.14
CA SER A 37 -2.39 6.94 12.28
C SER A 37 -3.35 6.97 11.07
N THR A 38 -3.22 7.97 10.20
CA THR A 38 -3.91 8.08 8.90
C THR A 38 -3.23 7.28 7.78
N GLN A 39 -2.10 6.66 8.09
CA GLN A 39 -1.35 5.79 7.18
C GLN A 39 -1.34 4.35 7.72
N MET A 40 -1.07 3.41 6.82
CA MET A 40 -0.85 2.01 7.13
C MET A 40 0.30 1.48 6.28
N CYS A 41 0.90 0.37 6.69
CA CYS A 41 2.02 -0.22 5.95
C CYS A 41 1.73 -1.65 5.53
N ALA A 42 2.28 -2.05 4.40
CA ALA A 42 2.23 -3.42 3.92
C ALA A 42 3.54 -3.84 3.24
N GLY A 43 3.85 -5.14 3.27
CA GLY A 43 5.08 -5.67 2.69
C GLY A 43 6.25 -5.73 3.67
N GLY A 44 7.44 -5.37 3.19
CA GLY A 44 8.71 -5.63 3.88
C GLY A 44 9.16 -7.09 3.73
N GLU A 45 8.77 -7.73 2.63
CA GLU A 45 9.32 -9.01 2.18
C GLU A 45 10.23 -8.75 0.97
N PRO A 46 11.36 -9.44 0.81
CA PRO A 46 12.25 -9.27 -0.35
C PRO A 46 11.52 -9.42 -1.69
N GLY A 47 11.70 -8.45 -2.57
CA GLY A 47 11.16 -8.49 -3.93
C GLY A 47 9.64 -8.36 -4.05
N LYS A 48 8.92 -8.04 -2.97
CA LYS A 48 7.47 -7.80 -2.97
C LYS A 48 7.14 -6.40 -2.48
N ASP A 49 6.74 -5.54 -3.40
CA ASP A 49 6.38 -4.16 -3.08
C ASP A 49 5.53 -3.55 -4.21
N SER A 50 4.84 -2.45 -3.89
CA SER A 50 4.44 -1.47 -4.90
C SER A 50 5.66 -0.67 -5.37
N CYS A 51 5.57 -0.04 -6.54
CA CYS A 51 6.67 0.70 -7.12
C CYS A 51 6.28 2.05 -7.73
N SER A 52 7.26 2.74 -8.32
CA SER A 52 7.03 3.97 -9.07
C SER A 52 6.00 3.71 -10.18
N GLY A 53 4.96 4.54 -10.23
CA GLY A 53 3.82 4.37 -11.14
C GLY A 53 2.59 3.73 -10.49
N ASP A 54 2.73 3.06 -9.34
CA ASP A 54 1.59 2.45 -8.64
C ASP A 54 0.87 3.42 -7.70
N SER A 55 1.36 4.65 -7.52
CA SER A 55 0.78 5.66 -6.62
C SER A 55 -0.70 5.92 -6.95
N GLY A 56 -1.56 5.91 -5.93
CA GLY A 56 -3.02 5.96 -6.10
C GLY A 56 -3.68 4.60 -6.32
N GLY A 57 -2.90 3.55 -6.57
CA GLY A 57 -3.37 2.18 -6.75
C GLY A 57 -3.91 1.53 -5.47
N PRO A 58 -4.75 0.49 -5.59
CA PRO A 58 -5.46 -0.09 -4.46
C PRO A 58 -4.65 -1.16 -3.71
N LEU A 59 -4.63 -1.09 -2.39
CA LEU A 59 -4.37 -2.24 -1.51
C LEU A 59 -5.71 -2.81 -1.06
N MET A 60 -6.00 -4.06 -1.43
CA MET A 60 -7.29 -4.69 -1.17
C MET A 60 -7.17 -5.92 -0.27
N THR A 61 -8.18 -6.16 0.57
CA THR A 61 -8.31 -7.39 1.36
C THR A 61 -9.58 -8.15 0.97
N PRO A 62 -9.52 -9.49 0.80
CA PRO A 62 -10.73 -10.29 0.64
C PRO A 62 -11.46 -10.42 1.97
N TYR A 63 -12.79 -10.39 1.93
CA TYR A 63 -13.67 -10.69 3.06
C TYR A 63 -14.89 -11.48 2.56
N THR A 64 -15.22 -12.56 3.27
CA THR A 64 -16.35 -13.44 2.91
C THR A 64 -17.63 -12.95 3.59
N ILE A 65 -18.64 -12.62 2.80
CA ILE A 65 -19.98 -12.21 3.26
C ILE A 65 -20.99 -13.23 2.75
N GLY A 66 -21.57 -14.00 3.68
CA GLY A 66 -22.42 -15.14 3.32
C GLY A 66 -21.61 -16.18 2.54
N SER A 67 -22.04 -16.48 1.31
CA SER A 67 -21.35 -17.41 0.40
C SER A 67 -20.42 -16.74 -0.61
N SER A 68 -20.24 -15.41 -0.56
CA SER A 68 -19.48 -14.66 -1.57
C SER A 68 -18.27 -13.95 -0.99
N THR A 69 -17.11 -14.05 -1.67
CA THR A 69 -15.92 -13.26 -1.35
C THR A 69 -15.96 -11.91 -2.07
N ARG A 70 -15.78 -10.84 -1.31
CA ARG A 70 -15.65 -9.48 -1.84
C ARG A 70 -14.30 -8.90 -1.46
N TYR A 71 -13.73 -8.07 -2.33
CA TYR A 71 -12.50 -7.34 -2.04
C TYR A 71 -12.84 -5.93 -1.59
N PHE A 72 -12.26 -5.52 -0.47
CA PHE A 72 -12.42 -4.18 0.10
C PHE A 72 -11.12 -3.41 -0.05
N LEU A 73 -11.24 -2.16 -0.51
CA LEU A 73 -10.14 -1.21 -0.56
C LEU A 73 -9.79 -0.77 0.87
N VAL A 74 -8.60 -1.13 1.35
CA VAL A 74 -8.14 -0.82 2.71
C VAL A 74 -7.01 0.20 2.73
N GLY A 75 -6.23 0.28 1.66
CA GLY A 75 -5.15 1.25 1.52
C GLY A 75 -5.02 1.79 0.10
N ILE A 76 -4.39 2.96 -0.04
CA ILE A 76 -4.04 3.57 -1.32
C ILE A 76 -2.53 3.77 -1.34
N VAL A 77 -1.83 3.28 -2.37
CA VAL A 77 -0.36 3.41 -2.51
C VAL A 77 0.02 4.89 -2.41
N SER A 78 0.92 5.24 -1.49
CA SER A 78 1.31 6.63 -1.24
C SER A 78 2.81 6.85 -1.42
N MET A 79 3.64 6.13 -0.66
CA MET A 79 5.10 6.29 -0.72
C MET A 79 5.81 5.01 -0.30
N GLY A 80 7.12 4.94 -0.58
CA GLY A 80 7.96 3.82 -0.22
C GLY A 80 9.43 4.11 -0.47
N PRO A 81 10.29 3.11 -0.31
CA PRO A 81 11.72 3.22 -0.62
C PRO A 81 11.96 3.60 -2.08
N LYS A 82 13.09 4.27 -2.36
CA LYS A 82 13.49 4.61 -3.75
C LYS A 82 13.64 3.37 -4.64
N GLN A 83 14.11 2.26 -4.06
CA GLN A 83 14.21 0.98 -4.74
C GLN A 83 13.11 0.05 -4.22
N CYS A 84 12.18 -0.29 -5.09
CA CYS A 84 11.03 -1.13 -4.77
C CYS A 84 11.47 -2.55 -4.41
N GLY A 85 10.82 -3.15 -3.42
CA GLY A 85 11.17 -4.50 -2.96
C GLY A 85 12.52 -4.57 -2.24
N ALA A 86 13.11 -3.42 -1.89
CA ALA A 86 14.28 -3.34 -1.03
C ALA A 86 13.90 -3.77 0.39
N ASP A 87 14.34 -4.98 0.76
CA ASP A 87 14.18 -5.52 2.09
C ASP A 87 14.99 -4.72 3.13
N PRO A 88 14.49 -4.44 4.35
CA PRO A 88 13.19 -4.81 4.93
C PRO A 88 12.22 -3.64 5.12
N LYS A 89 12.09 -2.75 4.14
CA LYS A 89 11.20 -1.58 4.25
C LYS A 89 9.82 -1.85 3.63
N PRO A 90 8.72 -1.75 4.39
CA PRO A 90 7.38 -1.85 3.83
C PRO A 90 6.98 -0.56 3.10
N GLY A 91 6.13 -0.70 2.08
CA GLY A 91 5.44 0.43 1.46
C GLY A 91 4.44 1.06 2.43
N VAL A 92 4.22 2.37 2.27
CA VAL A 92 3.29 3.18 3.07
C VAL A 92 2.09 3.57 2.22
N TYR A 93 0.92 3.33 2.78
CA TYR A 93 -0.37 3.51 2.13
C TYR A 93 -1.21 4.49 2.95
N THR A 94 -2.05 5.29 2.29
CA THR A 94 -3.14 6.02 2.97
C THR A 94 -4.12 5.01 3.53
N ALA A 95 -4.44 5.07 4.83
CA ALA A 95 -5.36 4.13 5.47
C ALA A 95 -6.81 4.52 5.19
N VAL A 96 -7.46 3.88 4.21
CA VAL A 96 -8.80 4.26 3.71
C VAL A 96 -9.85 4.28 4.82
N THR A 97 -9.72 3.37 5.79
CA THR A 97 -10.62 3.31 6.96
C THR A 97 -10.64 4.59 7.79
N LYS A 98 -9.59 5.41 7.73
CA LYS A 98 -9.50 6.72 8.41
C LYS A 98 -10.15 7.85 7.63
N TYR A 99 -10.45 7.64 6.35
CA TYR A 99 -11.01 8.65 5.45
C TYR A 99 -12.43 8.34 5.01
N ILE A 100 -13.08 7.27 5.53
CA ILE A 100 -14.44 6.89 5.15
C ILE A 100 -15.43 8.05 5.26
N LYS A 101 -15.37 8.84 6.35
CA LYS A 101 -16.25 10.00 6.51
C LYS A 101 -16.03 11.02 5.37
N TRP A 102 -14.79 11.40 5.11
CA TRP A 102 -14.46 12.32 4.03
C TRP A 102 -14.94 11.79 2.66
N ILE A 103 -14.71 10.50 2.38
CA ILE A 103 -15.18 9.85 1.15
C ILE A 103 -16.71 9.98 1.02
N LEU A 104 -17.45 9.63 2.07
CA LEU A 104 -18.92 9.69 2.05
C LEU A 104 -19.45 11.12 1.91
N ASP A 105 -18.78 12.10 2.52
CA ASP A 105 -19.15 13.51 2.40
C ASP A 105 -18.89 14.07 0.98
N ASN A 106 -17.97 13.46 0.20
CA ASN A 106 -17.53 13.97 -1.11
C ASN A 106 -17.92 13.07 -2.30
N ILE A 107 -18.68 11.99 -2.09
CA ILE A 107 -19.01 11.03 -3.17
C ILE A 107 -20.07 11.55 -4.15
N TYR A 108 -20.78 12.61 -3.78
CA TYR A 108 -21.86 13.22 -4.57
C TYR A 108 -21.54 14.64 -5.04
N GLU A 109 -20.29 15.10 -4.85
CA GLU A 109 -19.83 16.36 -5.43
C GLU A 109 -19.74 16.28 -6.97
#